data_AF-A0A6G2DPI9-F1
#
_entry.id   AF-A0A6G2DPI9-F1
#
_cell.length_a   1.000
_cell.length_b   1.000
_cell.length_c   1.000
_cell.angle_alpha   90.00
_cell.angle_beta   90.00
_cell.angle_gamma   90.00
#
_symmetry.space_group_name_H-M   'P 1'
#
loop_
_entity.id
_entity.type
_entity.pdbx_description
1 polymer ?
#
loop_
_entity_poly.entity_id
_entity_poly.type
_entity_poly.pdbx_seq_one_letter_code
_entity_poly.pdbx_strand_id
1 'polypeptide(L)'
;IISQTYKNIEIVVVNDGSTDASGEICKEFSEMDHRILYIEQENAGLSAARNTGLNNMSGNYVTFVDSDDWIELDYVETLYKKITEYQADIAVGNYYSFNESEGMFYFHISGDYYYEKVYDNVSIF
;
A
#
# COMPACT_ATOMS: atom_id res chain seq x y z
N ILE A 1 0.20 7.64 4.56
CA ILE A 1 -0.25 6.36 5.17
C ILE A 1 -0.77 6.53 6.61
N ILE A 2 -0.05 7.14 7.55
CA ILE A 2 -0.46 7.26 8.97
C ILE A 2 -1.88 7.81 9.22
N SER A 3 -2.39 8.63 8.30
CA SER A 3 -3.70 9.27 8.38
C SER A 3 -4.88 8.41 7.91
N GLN A 4 -4.67 7.15 7.48
CA GLN A 4 -5.75 6.26 7.02
C GLN A 4 -6.94 6.23 8.00
N THR A 5 -8.18 6.20 7.50
CA THR A 5 -9.40 6.15 8.31
C THR A 5 -9.50 4.85 9.09
N TYR A 6 -9.13 3.72 8.47
CA TYR A 6 -8.98 2.43 9.14
C TYR A 6 -7.69 2.41 9.99
N LYS A 7 -7.84 2.33 11.31
CA LYS A 7 -6.72 2.49 12.26
C LYS A 7 -6.00 1.20 12.63
N ASN A 8 -6.63 0.05 12.44
CA ASN A 8 -6.08 -1.26 12.80
C ASN A 8 -5.10 -1.76 11.72
N ILE A 9 -4.01 -1.02 11.53
CA ILE A 9 -2.95 -1.30 10.57
C ILE A 9 -1.60 -1.34 11.28
N GLU A 10 -0.71 -2.16 10.77
CA GLU A 10 0.74 -2.01 10.94
C GLU A 10 1.34 -1.47 9.64
N ILE A 11 2.42 -0.71 9.74
CA ILE A 11 3.09 -0.09 8.59
C ILE A 11 4.54 -0.56 8.63
N VAL A 12 4.89 -1.54 7.80
CA VAL A 12 6.25 -2.05 7.73
C VAL A 12 7.03 -1.25 6.68
N VAL A 13 8.02 -0.49 7.13
CA VAL A 13 8.90 0.30 6.25
C VAL A 13 10.26 -0.37 6.20
N VAL A 14 10.65 -0.84 5.02
CA VAL A 14 11.96 -1.48 4.80
C VAL A 14 12.86 -0.51 4.04
N ASN A 15 13.86 0.05 4.74
CA ASN A 15 14.93 0.80 4.12
C ASN A 15 15.97 -0.17 3.52
N ASP A 16 15.99 -0.27 2.18
CA ASP A 16 16.86 -1.16 1.40
C ASP A 16 18.22 -0.50 1.07
N GLY A 17 18.90 0.01 2.10
CA GLY A 17 20.21 0.65 1.97
C GLY A 17 20.18 2.00 1.25
N SER A 18 19.20 2.84 1.54
CA SER A 18 19.14 4.22 1.01
C SER A 18 20.37 5.02 1.43
N THR A 19 20.91 5.82 0.51
CA THR A 19 22.12 6.63 0.74
C THR A 19 21.82 8.12 0.97
N ASP A 20 20.55 8.50 0.92
CA ASP A 20 20.06 9.83 1.21
C ASP A 20 19.40 9.88 2.60
N ALA A 21 18.62 10.92 2.87
CA ALA A 21 17.94 11.11 4.16
C ALA A 21 16.72 10.19 4.37
N SER A 22 16.37 9.32 3.42
CA SER A 22 15.17 8.49 3.49
C SER A 22 15.13 7.62 4.76
N GLY A 23 16.27 6.99 5.10
CA GLY A 23 16.37 6.17 6.31
C GLY A 23 16.13 6.94 7.60
N GLU A 24 16.72 8.14 7.71
CA GLU A 24 16.55 9.02 8.88
C GLU A 24 15.09 9.47 9.02
N ILE A 25 14.48 9.92 7.92
CA ILE A 25 13.07 10.36 7.89
C ILE A 25 12.15 9.20 8.31
N CYS A 26 12.30 8.02 7.71
CA CYS A 26 11.45 6.87 8.04
C CYS A 26 11.60 6.45 9.51
N LYS A 27 12.82 6.53 10.06
CA LYS A 27 13.08 6.26 11.47
C LYS A 27 12.39 7.27 12.39
N GLU A 28 12.46 8.57 12.10
CA GLU A 28 11.74 9.60 12.86
C GLU A 28 10.23 9.34 12.89
N PHE A 29 9.63 8.99 11.76
CA PHE A 29 8.21 8.62 11.72
C PHE A 29 7.90 7.41 12.59
N SER A 30 8.79 6.40 12.63
CA SER A 30 8.62 5.23 13.49
C SER A 30 8.67 5.54 14.99
N GLU A 31 9.37 6.60 15.38
CA GLU A 31 9.40 7.09 16.76
C GLU A 31 8.10 7.85 17.12
N MET A 32 7.39 8.39 16.12
CA MET A 32 6.15 9.16 16.31
C MET A 32 4.87 8.32 16.24
N ASP A 33 4.86 7.20 15.50
CA ASP A 33 3.69 6.34 15.33
C ASP A 33 4.07 4.88 15.60
N HIS A 34 3.59 4.35 16.73
CA HIS A 34 3.85 2.98 17.20
C HIS A 34 3.36 1.88 16.24
N ARG A 35 2.55 2.22 15.23
CA ARG A 35 2.13 1.28 14.19
C ARG A 35 3.21 1.06 13.13
N ILE A 36 4.25 1.89 13.08
CA ILE A 36 5.31 1.80 12.10
C ILE A 36 6.43 0.90 12.62
N LEU A 37 6.72 -0.17 11.89
CA LEU A 37 7.89 -1.02 12.07
C LEU A 37 8.95 -0.61 11.04
N TYR A 38 9.99 0.08 11.48
CA TYR A 38 11.14 0.41 10.65
C TYR A 38 12.16 -0.74 10.66
N ILE A 39 12.55 -1.20 9.48
CA ILE A 39 13.58 -2.23 9.26
C ILE A 39 14.60 -1.66 8.30
N GLU A 40 15.88 -1.84 8.63
CA GLU A 40 16.99 -1.45 7.77
C GLU A 40 17.77 -2.70 7.34
N GLN A 41 18.11 -2.77 6.06
CA GLN A 41 18.91 -3.85 5.49
C GLN A 41 19.94 -3.29 4.49
N GLU A 42 20.96 -4.09 4.18
CA GLU A 42 21.84 -3.81 3.05
C GLU A 42 21.06 -3.90 1.73
N ASN A 43 21.41 -3.06 0.76
CA ASN A 43 20.73 -3.00 -0.53
C ASN A 43 20.70 -4.37 -1.22
N ALA A 44 19.51 -4.93 -1.37
CA ALA A 44 19.25 -6.22 -2.00
C ALA A 44 18.14 -6.17 -3.06
N GLY A 45 17.60 -4.97 -3.33
CA GLY A 45 16.58 -4.70 -4.33
C GLY A 45 15.15 -4.84 -3.80
N LEU A 46 14.22 -4.25 -4.55
CA LEU A 46 12.79 -4.14 -4.21
C LEU A 46 12.13 -5.48 -3.83
N SER A 47 12.44 -6.56 -4.55
CA SER A 47 11.90 -7.88 -4.23
C SER A 47 12.37 -8.39 -2.87
N ALA A 48 13.64 -8.17 -2.52
CA ALA A 48 14.17 -8.53 -1.21
C ALA A 48 13.52 -7.69 -0.12
N ALA A 49 13.37 -6.38 -0.34
CA ALA A 49 12.70 -5.48 0.60
C ALA A 49 11.24 -5.91 0.88
N ARG A 50 10.46 -6.24 -0.17
CA ARG A 50 9.08 -6.76 -0.02
C ARG A 50 9.04 -8.08 0.75
N ASN A 51 9.99 -8.99 0.48
CA ASN A 51 10.09 -10.25 1.21
C ASN A 51 10.45 -10.04 2.69
N THR A 52 11.34 -9.08 3.00
CA THR A 52 11.64 -8.68 4.37
C THR A 52 10.38 -8.15 5.06
N GLY A 53 9.59 -7.32 4.39
CA GLY A 53 8.30 -6.86 4.92
C GLY A 53 7.33 -8.02 5.22
N LEU A 54 7.14 -8.93 4.25
CA LEU A 54 6.27 -10.11 4.40
C LEU A 54 6.71 -11.06 5.52
N ASN A 55 8.02 -11.19 5.76
CA ASN A 55 8.53 -12.04 6.84
C ASN A 55 8.32 -11.42 8.23
N ASN A 56 8.04 -10.12 8.32
CA ASN A 56 7.91 -9.39 9.58
C ASN A 56 6.49 -8.86 9.84
N MET A 57 5.55 -9.04 8.90
CA MET A 57 4.15 -8.67 9.13
C MET A 57 3.48 -9.61 10.14
N SER A 58 2.51 -9.08 10.88
CA SER A 58 1.67 -9.79 11.83
C SER A 58 0.17 -9.81 11.45
N GLY A 59 -0.21 -9.02 10.45
CA GLY A 59 -1.57 -8.89 9.95
C GLY A 59 -2.08 -10.10 9.17
N ASN A 60 -3.41 -10.15 8.99
CA ASN A 60 -4.07 -11.20 8.18
C ASN A 60 -4.10 -10.86 6.68
N TYR A 61 -3.89 -9.59 6.34
CA TYR A 61 -3.92 -9.07 4.98
C TYR A 61 -2.69 -8.21 4.75
N VAL A 62 -2.23 -8.14 3.50
CA VAL A 62 -1.12 -7.29 3.09
C VAL A 62 -1.52 -6.45 1.89
N THR A 63 -1.04 -5.21 1.85
CA THR A 63 -1.03 -4.39 0.66
C THR A 63 0.33 -3.69 0.57
N PHE A 64 0.73 -3.35 -0.65
CA PHE A 64 2.00 -2.68 -0.93
C PHE A 64 1.71 -1.24 -1.37
N VAL A 65 2.53 -0.30 -0.88
CA VAL A 65 2.53 1.10 -1.29
C VAL A 65 3.97 1.45 -1.61
N ASP A 66 4.25 1.84 -2.85
CA ASP A 66 5.59 2.22 -3.26
C ASP A 66 5.92 3.61 -2.68
N SER A 67 7.20 3.89 -2.43
CA SER A 67 7.65 5.08 -1.67
C SER A 67 7.51 6.40 -2.42
N ASP A 68 7.33 6.32 -3.73
CA ASP A 68 7.04 7.44 -4.64
C ASP A 68 5.53 7.68 -4.85
N ASP A 69 4.67 6.88 -4.22
CA ASP A 69 3.22 7.01 -4.30
C ASP A 69 2.58 7.51 -2.98
N TRP A 70 1.34 7.99 -3.10
CA TRP A 70 0.44 8.20 -1.97
C TRP A 70 -0.91 7.54 -2.21
N ILE A 71 -1.65 7.37 -1.13
CA ILE A 71 -2.96 6.72 -1.12
C ILE A 71 -4.00 7.64 -0.48
N GLU A 72 -5.24 7.55 -0.98
CA GLU A 72 -6.40 8.25 -0.40
C GLU A 72 -6.61 7.84 1.07
N LEU A 73 -7.20 8.74 1.87
CA LEU A 73 -7.36 8.54 3.31
C LEU A 73 -8.19 7.30 3.67
N ASP A 74 -9.08 6.86 2.78
CA ASP A 74 -9.96 5.71 2.96
C ASP A 74 -9.53 4.47 2.17
N TYR A 75 -8.33 4.47 1.59
CA TYR A 75 -7.80 3.37 0.77
C TYR A 75 -7.86 2.02 1.47
N VAL A 76 -7.30 1.91 2.69
CA VAL A 76 -7.28 0.64 3.45
C VAL A 76 -8.69 0.27 3.89
N GLU A 77 -9.49 1.23 4.33
CA GLU A 77 -10.87 0.99 4.76
C GLU A 77 -11.72 0.43 3.61
N THR A 78 -11.56 0.99 2.42
CA THR A 78 -12.28 0.59 1.21
C THR A 78 -11.91 -0.84 0.81
N LEU A 79 -10.62 -1.16 0.71
CA LEU A 79 -10.17 -2.51 0.38
C LEU A 79 -10.60 -3.52 1.46
N TYR A 80 -10.47 -3.17 2.73
CA TYR A 80 -10.86 -4.05 3.85
C TYR A 80 -12.37 -4.31 3.89
N LYS A 81 -13.20 -3.29 3.63
CA LYS A 81 -14.65 -3.49 3.52
C LYS A 81 -14.97 -4.45 2.39
N LYS A 82 -14.36 -4.29 1.22
CA LYS A 82 -14.66 -5.12 0.05
C LYS A 82 -14.17 -6.56 0.18
N ILE A 83 -12.96 -6.77 0.70
CA ILE A 83 -12.44 -8.13 0.90
C ILE A 83 -13.28 -8.91 1.93
N THR A 84 -13.78 -8.23 2.97
CA THR A 84 -14.61 -8.87 4.01
C THR A 84 -16.08 -9.04 3.60
N GLU A 85 -16.68 -8.04 2.92
CA GLU A 85 -18.05 -8.08 2.39
C GLU A 85 -18.27 -9.28 1.47
N TYR A 86 -17.32 -9.51 0.56
CA TYR A 86 -17.40 -10.61 -0.41
C TYR A 86 -16.73 -11.90 0.03
N GLN A 87 -16.13 -11.92 1.23
CA GLN A 87 -15.29 -13.02 1.69
C GLN A 87 -14.24 -13.41 0.62
N ALA A 88 -13.67 -12.41 -0.04
CA ALA A 88 -12.74 -12.59 -1.15
C ALA A 88 -11.32 -12.86 -0.64
N ASP A 89 -10.51 -13.54 -1.44
CA ASP A 89 -9.10 -13.73 -1.14
C ASP A 89 -8.26 -12.47 -1.45
N ILE A 90 -8.70 -11.66 -2.41
CA ILE A 90 -7.98 -10.47 -2.89
C ILE A 90 -9.00 -9.35 -3.20
N ALA A 91 -8.70 -8.12 -2.78
CA ALA A 91 -9.36 -6.91 -3.24
C ALA A 91 -8.37 -6.00 -3.96
N VAL A 92 -8.78 -5.44 -5.10
CA VAL A 92 -7.93 -4.60 -5.95
C VAL A 92 -8.61 -3.27 -6.21
N GLY A 93 -7.89 -2.18 -6.00
CA GLY A 93 -8.30 -0.81 -6.34
C GLY A 93 -7.74 -0.37 -7.70
N ASN A 94 -8.31 0.71 -8.25
CA ASN A 94 -7.72 1.42 -9.38
C ASN A 94 -6.80 2.54 -8.89
N TYR A 95 -6.06 3.18 -9.78
CA TYR A 95 -5.16 4.29 -9.47
C TYR A 95 -5.31 5.44 -10.48
N TYR A 96 -4.84 6.61 -10.08
CA TYR A 96 -4.62 7.76 -10.96
C TYR A 96 -3.12 8.01 -11.04
N SER A 97 -2.65 8.57 -12.15
CA SER A 97 -1.24 8.93 -12.31
C SER A 97 -1.06 10.41 -12.02
N PHE A 98 0.00 10.78 -11.29
CA PHE A 98 0.39 12.18 -11.11
C PHE A 98 1.71 12.43 -11.82
N ASN A 99 1.77 13.47 -12.65
CA ASN A 99 3.01 13.94 -13.25
C ASN A 99 3.57 15.07 -12.41
N GLU A 100 4.66 14.79 -11.70
CA GLU A 100 5.32 15.77 -10.83
C GLU A 100 5.86 16.99 -11.58
N SER A 101 6.33 16.80 -12.82
CA SER A 101 6.91 17.90 -13.60
C SER A 101 5.87 18.93 -14.05
N GLU A 102 4.63 18.47 -14.26
CA GLU A 102 3.51 19.31 -14.70
C GLU A 102 2.58 19.70 -13.55
N GLY A 103 2.64 18.99 -12.41
CA GLY A 103 1.71 19.16 -11.30
C GLY A 103 0.29 18.73 -11.64
N MET A 104 0.14 17.73 -12.52
CA MET A 104 -1.15 17.36 -13.13
C MET A 104 -1.53 15.91 -12.85
N PHE A 105 -2.82 15.68 -12.58
CA PHE A 105 -3.41 14.35 -12.49
C PHE A 105 -3.90 13.87 -13.86
N TYR A 106 -3.59 12.61 -14.19
CA TYR A 106 -4.15 11.88 -15.31
C TYR A 106 -5.14 10.84 -14.78
N PHE A 107 -6.38 11.04 -15.17
CA PHE A 107 -7.48 10.16 -14.81
C PHE A 107 -7.70 9.13 -15.93
N HIS A 108 -7.46 7.85 -15.62
CA HIS A 108 -7.72 6.75 -16.56
C HIS A 108 -9.20 6.34 -16.50
N ILE A 109 -10.08 7.22 -16.97
CA ILE A 109 -11.53 7.00 -16.98
C ILE A 109 -11.99 6.76 -18.42
N SER A 110 -12.61 5.60 -18.66
CA SER A 110 -13.47 5.36 -19.81
C SER A 110 -14.87 5.08 -19.28
N GLY A 111 -15.88 5.26 -20.14
CA GLY A 111 -17.29 5.09 -19.77
C GLY A 111 -17.62 3.75 -19.11
N ASP A 112 -16.79 2.73 -19.34
CA ASP A 112 -16.96 1.38 -18.81
C ASP A 112 -16.02 1.05 -17.63
N TYR A 113 -15.21 1.98 -17.11
CA TYR A 113 -14.16 1.67 -16.11
C TYR A 113 -14.55 1.86 -14.63
N TYR A 114 -15.71 2.43 -14.32
CA TYR A 114 -16.17 2.53 -12.93
C TYR A 114 -17.27 1.51 -12.66
N TYR A 115 -16.87 0.26 -12.45
CA TYR A 115 -17.77 -0.77 -11.98
C TYR A 115 -17.04 -1.69 -11.00
N GLU A 116 -17.74 -2.04 -9.94
CA GLU A 116 -17.32 -3.10 -9.04
C GLU A 116 -17.59 -4.45 -9.72
N LYS A 117 -16.59 -5.33 -9.76
CA LYS A 117 -16.75 -6.68 -10.28
C LYS A 117 -16.14 -7.70 -9.35
N VAL A 118 -16.94 -8.70 -9.02
CA VAL A 118 -16.53 -9.87 -8.25
C VAL A 118 -16.22 -11.00 -9.21
N TYR A 119 -15.07 -11.63 -9.04
CA TYR A 119 -14.65 -12.80 -9.78
C TYR A 119 -14.61 -13.98 -8.81
N ASP A 120 -15.41 -15.00 -9.06
CA ASP A 120 -15.41 -16.25 -8.30
C ASP A 120 -15.34 -17.45 -9.24
N ASN A 121 -15.07 -18.64 -8.71
CA ASN A 121 -14.98 -19.87 -9.51
C ASN A 121 -16.32 -20.31 -10.14
N VAL A 122 -17.41 -19.59 -9.88
CA VAL A 122 -18.75 -19.89 -10.40
C VAL A 122 -19.13 -18.97 -11.56
N SER A 123 -18.66 -17.72 -11.54
CA SER A 123 -19.05 -16.63 -12.45
C SER A 123 -18.11 -16.46 -13.65
N ILE A 124 -17.12 -17.35 -13.80
CA ILE A 124 -16.13 -17.34 -14.89
C ILE A 124 -16.60 -18.20 -16.10
N PHE A 125 -17.80 -18.78 -16.06
CA PHE A 125 -18.40 -19.55 -17.18
C PHE A 125 -19.81 -19.10 -17.53
#